data_AF-A0A962G7T8-F1
#
_entry.id   AF-A0A962G7T8-F1
#
_cell.length_a   1.000
_cell.length_b   1.000
_cell.length_c   1.000
_cell.angle_alpha   90.00
_cell.angle_beta   90.00
_cell.angle_gamma   90.00
#
_symmetry.space_group_name_H-M   'P 1'
#
loop_
_entity.id
_entity.type
_entity.pdbx_description
1 polymer ?
#
loop_
_entity_poly.entity_id
_entity_poly.type
_entity_poly.pdbx_seq_one_letter_code
_entity_poly.pdbx_strand_id
1 'polypeptide(L)'
;GKDGEIAGPLDFGFAMTRLSPRPGAREQRVAVIGDGDFLSNSYLGNGGNRELGTRIFDWLLADDALIAISEPSVEDRQLDLSETSLAILSFGFLLGLPILLAGSGLLIWRRRRRR
;
A
#
# COMPACT_ATOMS: atom_id res chain seq x y z
N GLY A 1 -1.74 30.32 -4.78
CA GLY A 1 -2.93 30.34 -3.91
C GLY A 1 -2.73 29.33 -2.81
N LYS A 2 -3.02 29.57 -1.52
CA LYS A 2 -3.94 30.57 -0.90
C LYS A 2 -5.29 30.50 -1.62
N ASP A 3 -6.23 29.63 -1.24
CA ASP A 3 -7.25 29.96 -0.23
C ASP A 3 -8.05 28.70 0.24
N GLY A 4 -7.40 27.59 0.61
CA GLY A 4 -8.16 26.39 1.02
C GLY A 4 -7.44 25.31 1.83
N GLU A 5 -6.12 25.38 2.00
CA GLU A 5 -5.40 24.40 2.81
C GLU A 5 -5.48 24.77 4.30
N ILE A 6 -6.18 23.92 5.05
CA ILE A 6 -6.29 24.02 6.50
C ILE A 6 -5.08 23.31 7.09
N ALA A 7 -4.21 24.06 7.77
CA ALA A 7 -3.08 23.47 8.48
C ALA A 7 -3.54 22.87 9.81
N GLY A 8 -3.31 21.57 10.01
CA GLY A 8 -3.49 20.89 11.29
C GLY A 8 -3.15 19.40 11.21
N PRO A 9 -3.19 18.68 12.34
CA PRO A 9 -3.58 17.28 12.29
C PRO A 9 -5.01 17.23 11.75
N LEU A 10 -5.18 16.67 10.57
CA LEU A 10 -6.47 16.49 9.92
C LEU A 10 -7.05 15.16 10.37
N ASP A 11 -8.22 15.20 11.02
CA ASP A 11 -8.98 13.99 11.32
C ASP A 11 -9.43 13.35 10.01
N PHE A 12 -8.82 12.22 9.64
CA PHE A 12 -9.15 11.47 8.43
C PHE A 12 -10.20 10.37 8.69
N GLY A 13 -10.60 10.18 9.94
CA GLY A 13 -11.62 9.21 10.30
C GLY A 13 -12.02 9.23 11.78
N PHE A 14 -13.14 8.57 12.08
CA PHE A 14 -13.72 8.44 13.41
C PHE A 14 -14.00 6.97 13.72
N ALA A 15 -13.70 6.55 14.94
CA ALA A 15 -14.09 5.25 15.49
C ALA A 15 -15.01 5.47 16.70
N MET A 16 -16.17 4.80 16.70
CA MET A 16 -17.21 4.98 17.71
C MET A 16 -17.69 3.63 18.21
N THR A 17 -17.95 3.54 19.52
CA THR A 17 -18.53 2.36 20.15
C THR A 17 -19.78 2.75 20.94
N ARG A 18 -20.71 1.80 21.07
CA ARG A 18 -21.85 1.89 21.99
C ARG A 18 -22.21 0.51 22.51
N LEU A 19 -22.92 0.46 23.64
CA LEU A 19 -23.49 -0.80 24.13
C LEU A 19 -24.46 -1.38 23.11
N SER A 20 -24.35 -2.68 22.86
CA SER A 20 -25.20 -3.34 21.88
C SER A 20 -26.61 -3.56 22.43
N PRO A 21 -27.66 -3.21 21.67
CA PRO A 21 -29.04 -3.52 22.05
C PRO A 21 -29.40 -5.01 21.81
N ARG A 22 -28.52 -5.79 21.18
CA ARG A 22 -28.77 -7.21 20.89
C ARG A 22 -28.40 -8.09 22.08
N PRO A 23 -29.27 -9.02 22.51
CA PRO A 23 -28.92 -10.04 23.50
C PRO A 23 -27.69 -10.84 23.03
N GLY A 24 -26.66 -10.91 23.88
CA GLY A 24 -25.43 -11.68 23.60
C GLY A 24 -24.29 -10.89 22.92
N ALA A 25 -24.53 -9.66 22.47
CA ALA A 25 -23.47 -8.78 21.98
C ALA A 25 -23.14 -7.72 23.06
N ARG A 26 -21.84 -7.47 23.30
CA ARG A 26 -21.41 -6.45 24.29
C ARG A 26 -21.41 -5.05 23.70
N GLU A 27 -20.84 -4.90 22.50
CA GLU A 27 -20.63 -3.60 21.87
C GLU A 27 -21.10 -3.61 20.41
N GLN A 28 -21.48 -2.43 19.94
CA GLN A 28 -21.68 -2.11 18.54
C GLN A 28 -20.62 -1.06 18.17
N ARG A 29 -19.85 -1.36 17.13
CA ARG A 29 -18.69 -0.56 16.69
C ARG A 29 -18.94 0.00 15.30
N VAL A 30 -18.50 1.23 15.05
CA VAL A 30 -18.62 1.93 13.77
C VAL A 30 -17.32 2.68 13.50
N ALA A 31 -16.78 2.52 12.31
CA ALA A 31 -15.66 3.31 11.80
C ALA A 31 -16.11 4.10 10.57
N VAL A 32 -15.72 5.36 10.48
CA VAL A 32 -15.97 6.26 9.34
C VAL A 32 -14.62 6.79 8.88
N ILE A 33 -14.25 6.55 7.64
CA ILE A 33 -12.98 7.03 7.05
C ILE A 33 -13.32 7.97 5.89
N GLY A 34 -12.60 9.09 5.79
CA GLY A 34 -12.87 10.14 4.82
C GLY A 34 -12.59 9.77 3.36
N ASP A 35 -11.76 8.74 3.13
CA ASP A 35 -11.44 8.20 1.82
C ASP A 35 -11.50 6.67 1.86
N GLY A 36 -12.21 6.05 0.91
CA GLY A 36 -12.33 4.61 0.78
C GLY A 36 -11.33 4.00 -0.20
N ASP A 37 -10.67 4.81 -1.03
CA ASP A 37 -9.79 4.33 -2.09
C ASP A 37 -8.52 3.68 -1.54
N PHE A 38 -8.17 3.92 -0.27
CA PHE A 38 -7.05 3.26 0.43
C PHE A 38 -7.17 1.73 0.45
N LEU A 39 -8.39 1.17 0.35
CA LEU A 39 -8.64 -0.28 0.28
C LEU A 39 -8.78 -0.83 -1.14
N SER A 40 -8.66 0.02 -2.16
CA SER A 40 -8.73 -0.45 -3.55
C SER A 40 -7.44 -1.19 -3.95
N ASN A 41 -7.53 -2.08 -4.95
CA ASN A 41 -6.39 -2.87 -5.43
C ASN A 41 -5.17 -2.01 -5.83
N SER A 42 -5.43 -0.79 -6.31
CA SER A 42 -4.38 0.16 -6.71
C SER A 42 -3.62 0.75 -5.52
N TYR A 43 -4.21 0.78 -4.32
CA TYR A 43 -3.64 1.40 -3.12
C TYR A 43 -3.38 0.42 -1.97
N LEU A 44 -3.81 -0.84 -2.08
CA LEU A 44 -3.53 -1.89 -1.08
C LEU A 44 -2.03 -2.16 -0.90
N GLY A 45 -1.22 -1.97 -1.95
CA GLY A 45 0.24 -2.11 -1.90
C GLY A 45 0.97 -0.87 -1.38
N ASN A 46 0.25 0.22 -1.10
CA ASN A 46 0.85 1.49 -0.68
C ASN A 46 0.97 1.52 0.84
N GLY A 47 2.19 1.36 1.34
CA GLY A 47 2.49 1.47 2.77
C GLY A 47 1.59 0.61 3.65
N GLY A 48 1.06 1.19 4.73
CA GLY A 48 0.26 0.51 5.74
C GLY A 48 -1.24 0.35 5.42
N ASN A 49 -1.71 0.65 4.21
CA ASN A 49 -3.15 0.67 3.88
C ASN A 49 -3.84 -0.68 4.11
N ARG A 50 -3.21 -1.77 3.68
CA ARG A 50 -3.72 -3.13 3.88
C ARG A 50 -3.79 -3.51 5.36
N GLU A 51 -2.76 -3.17 6.12
CA GLU A 51 -2.69 -3.45 7.56
C GLU A 51 -3.76 -2.66 8.33
N LEU A 52 -3.89 -1.36 8.03
CA LEU A 52 -4.93 -0.49 8.60
C LEU A 52 -6.32 -1.05 8.32
N GLY A 53 -6.60 -1.42 7.06
CA GLY A 53 -7.87 -2.04 6.67
C GLY A 53 -8.18 -3.28 7.50
N THR A 54 -7.21 -4.18 7.61
CA THR A 54 -7.34 -5.44 8.36
C THR A 54 -7.67 -5.16 9.83
N ARG A 55 -6.93 -4.25 10.47
CA ARG A 55 -7.18 -3.85 11.87
C ARG A 55 -8.54 -3.21 12.10
N ILE A 56 -9.03 -2.40 11.15
CA ILE A 56 -10.38 -1.83 11.22
C ILE A 56 -11.44 -2.93 11.17
N PHE A 57 -11.30 -3.90 10.27
CA PHE A 57 -12.25 -5.02 10.17
C PHE A 57 -12.21 -5.92 11.41
N ASP A 58 -11.02 -6.27 11.91
CA ASP A 58 -10.86 -7.06 13.13
C ASP A 58 -11.53 -6.38 14.32
N TRP A 59 -11.33 -5.06 14.46
CA TRP A 59 -11.99 -4.26 15.49
C TRP A 59 -13.52 -4.23 15.32
N LEU A 60 -14.03 -4.05 14.10
CA LEU A 60 -15.47 -4.02 13.82
C LEU A 60 -16.18 -5.34 14.09
N LEU A 61 -15.50 -6.47 13.87
CA LEU A 61 -16.05 -7.80 14.11
C LEU A 61 -16.14 -8.15 15.59
N ALA A 62 -15.60 -7.30 16.48
CA ALA A 62 -15.51 -7.56 17.91
C ALA A 62 -14.90 -8.94 18.23
N ASP A 63 -13.96 -9.37 17.37
CA ASP A 63 -13.15 -10.56 17.61
C ASP A 63 -12.05 -10.21 18.61
N ASP A 64 -12.48 -9.82 19.82
CA ASP A 64 -11.61 -9.38 20.90
C ASP A 64 -10.69 -10.51 21.42
N ALA A 65 -10.86 -11.75 20.91
CA ALA A 65 -9.94 -12.86 21.12
C ALA A 65 -8.64 -12.75 20.29
N LEU A 66 -8.66 -11.98 19.18
CA LEU A 66 -7.49 -11.70 18.33
C LEU A 66 -6.84 -10.33 18.60
N ILE A 67 -7.50 -9.47 19.39
CA ILE A 67 -6.97 -8.16 19.84
C ILE A 67 -6.02 -8.32 21.04
N ALA A 68 -5.81 -9.54 21.54
CA ALA A 68 -4.75 -9.84 22.48
C ALA A 68 -3.40 -9.92 21.75
N ILE A 69 -2.85 -8.75 21.42
CA ILE A 69 -1.43 -8.56 21.09
C ILE A 69 -1.02 -9.35 19.84
N SER A 70 -1.34 -8.84 18.63
CA SER A 70 -0.38 -9.07 17.55
C SER A 70 0.91 -8.37 17.97
N GLU A 71 1.96 -9.17 18.21
CA GLU A 71 3.34 -8.72 18.29
C GLU A 71 3.58 -7.61 17.26
N PRO A 72 4.38 -6.56 17.56
CA PRO A 72 4.72 -5.59 16.54
C PRO A 72 5.24 -6.39 15.35
N SER A 73 4.56 -6.29 14.21
CA SER A 73 5.00 -6.95 12.99
C SER A 73 6.31 -6.28 12.58
N VAL A 74 7.39 -6.78 13.16
CA VAL A 74 8.75 -6.58 12.68
C VAL A 74 8.77 -7.27 11.33
N GLU A 75 8.52 -6.51 10.29
CA GLU A 75 9.53 -6.13 9.33
C GLU A 75 8.80 -5.18 8.38
N ASP A 76 8.92 -3.88 8.64
CA ASP A 76 8.69 -2.86 7.63
C ASP A 76 9.63 -3.20 6.47
N ARG A 77 9.17 -4.04 5.54
CA ARG A 77 9.63 -3.97 4.16
C ARG A 77 8.97 -2.75 3.53
N GLN A 78 9.20 -1.59 4.15
CA GLN A 78 9.15 -0.33 3.44
C GLN A 78 10.25 -0.45 2.40
N LEU A 79 9.84 -0.81 1.19
CA LEU A 79 10.58 -0.51 -0.01
C LEU A 79 10.60 1.02 -0.12
N ASP A 80 11.48 1.64 0.67
CA ASP A 80 11.81 3.05 0.56
C ASP A 80 12.73 3.20 -0.67
N LEU A 81 12.15 2.92 -1.82
CA LEU A 81 12.79 3.13 -3.10
C LEU A 81 12.81 4.64 -3.30
N SER A 82 13.91 5.26 -2.88
CA SER A 82 14.24 6.65 -3.23
C SER A 82 13.88 6.89 -4.70
N GLU A 83 13.33 8.07 -5.01
CA GLU A 83 12.97 8.45 -6.38
C GLU A 83 14.09 8.15 -7.39
N THR A 84 15.34 8.26 -6.94
CA THR A 84 16.54 7.90 -7.70
C THR A 84 16.57 6.41 -8.07
N SER A 85 16.29 5.51 -7.13
CA SER A 85 16.22 4.06 -7.36
C SER A 85 15.12 3.70 -8.35
N LEU A 86 13.96 4.36 -8.23
CA LEU A 86 12.82 4.15 -9.11
C LEU A 86 13.11 4.67 -10.53
N ALA A 87 13.79 5.81 -10.65
CA ALA A 87 14.26 6.35 -11.92
C ALA A 87 15.29 5.42 -12.57
N ILE A 88 16.30 4.96 -11.83
CA ILE A 88 17.31 4.01 -12.34
C ILE A 88 16.64 2.73 -12.83
N LEU A 89 15.70 2.17 -12.07
CA LEU A 89 14.99 0.96 -12.45
C LEU A 89 14.17 1.20 -13.72
N SER A 90 13.41 2.29 -13.77
CA SER A 90 12.55 2.64 -14.91
C SER A 90 13.36 2.86 -16.18
N PHE A 91 14.42 3.68 -16.13
CA PHE A 91 15.29 3.92 -17.29
C PHE A 91 16.11 2.67 -17.66
N GLY A 92 16.52 1.89 -16.67
CA GLY A 92 17.22 0.61 -16.87
C GLY A 92 16.37 -0.39 -17.64
N PHE A 93 15.09 -0.54 -17.31
CA PHE A 93 14.17 -1.40 -18.06
C PHE A 93 13.76 -0.80 -19.40
N LEU A 94 13.47 0.50 -19.45
CA LEU A 94 13.00 1.18 -20.66
C LEU A 94 14.07 1.28 -21.75
N LEU A 95 15.35 1.47 -21.38
CA LEU A 95 16.45 1.64 -22.33
C LEU A 95 17.38 0.42 -22.35
N GLY A 96 17.69 -0.15 -21.18
CA GLY A 96 18.64 -1.25 -21.07
C GLY A 96 18.19 -2.52 -21.78
N LEU A 97 16.93 -2.94 -21.58
CA LEU A 97 16.39 -4.13 -22.28
C LEU A 97 16.36 -3.95 -23.81
N PRO A 98 15.82 -2.84 -24.37
CA PRO A 98 15.87 -2.63 -25.82
C PRO A 98 17.27 -2.57 -26.40
N ILE A 99 18.23 -1.93 -25.72
CA ILE A 99 19.62 -1.85 -26.18
C ILE A 99 20.28 -3.24 -26.15
N LEU A 100 20.07 -4.03 -25.10
CA LEU A 100 20.59 -5.40 -25.02
C LEU A 100 20.00 -6.30 -26.12
N LEU A 101 18.71 -6.20 -26.38
CA LEU A 101 18.05 -6.93 -27.46
C LEU A 101 18.56 -6.50 -28.84
N ALA A 102 18.63 -5.20 -29.11
CA ALA A 102 19.17 -4.68 -30.37
C ALA A 102 20.64 -5.08 -30.55
N GLY A 103 21.46 -4.93 -29.50
CA GLY A 103 22.87 -5.28 -29.52
C GLY A 103 23.12 -6.77 -29.74
N SER A 104 22.37 -7.64 -29.06
CA SER A 104 22.45 -9.09 -29.27
C SER A 104 22.03 -9.48 -30.69
N GLY A 105 20.96 -8.88 -31.22
CA GLY A 105 20.54 -9.05 -32.62
C GLY A 105 21.63 -8.63 -33.61
N LEU A 106 22.24 -7.46 -33.40
CA LEU A 106 23.32 -6.93 -34.25
C LEU A 106 24.58 -7.80 -34.19
N LEU A 107 24.94 -8.30 -33.00
CA LEU A 107 26.07 -9.21 -32.80
C LEU A 107 25.84 -10.54 -33.54
N ILE A 108 24.65 -11.13 -33.41
CA ILE A 108 24.28 -12.37 -34.11
C ILE A 108 24.31 -12.16 -35.62
N TRP A 109 23.72 -11.06 -36.12
CA TRP A 109 23.73 -10.71 -37.53
C TRP A 109 25.15 -10.55 -38.09
N ARG A 110 26.03 -9.84 -37.37
CA ARG A 110 27.44 -9.68 -37.75
C ARG A 110 28.20 -11.00 -37.73
N ARG A 111 27.98 -11.86 -36.73
CA ARG A 111 28.60 -13.20 -36.67
C ARG A 111 28.16 -14.09 -37.83
N ARG A 112 26.88 -14.04 -38.20
CA ARG A 112 26.32 -14.83 -39.31
C ARG A 112 26.81 -14.36 -40.67
N ARG A 113 27.15 -13.07 -40.82
CA ARG A 113 27.70 -12.50 -42.06
C ARG A 113 29.21 -12.66 -42.22
N ARG A 114 29.92 -13.01 -41.13
CA ARG A 114 31.36 -13.32 -41.15
C ARG A 114 31.67 -14.82 -41.28
N ARG A 115 30.65 -15.68 -41.23
CA ARG A 115 30.70 -17.04 -41.80
C ARG A 115 30.23 -16.96 -43.25
#